data_AF-A0A445N473-F1
#
_entry.id   AF-A0A445N473-F1
#
_cell.length_a   1.000
_cell.length_b   1.000
_cell.length_c   1.000
_cell.angle_alpha   90.00
_cell.angle_beta   90.00
_cell.angle_gamma   90.00
#
_symmetry.space_group_name_H-M   'P 1'
#
loop_
_entity.id
_entity.type
_entity.pdbx_description
1 polymer ?
#
loop_
_entity_poly.entity_id
_entity_poly.type
_entity_poly.pdbx_seq_one_letter_code
_entity_poly.pdbx_strand_id
1 'polypeptide(L)' 'MSEIKAPMAGKIIEIKIKVGDSVKEGDEVIILEAMKMELPVVAEVSGKVSAINCNKGQGVEGESVLVVVE' A
#
# COMPACT_ATOMS: atom_id res chain seq x y z
N MET A 1 3.97 -14.72 -4.04
CA MET A 1 3.31 -13.44 -4.34
C MET A 1 2.36 -13.14 -3.19
N SER A 2 2.68 -12.13 -2.41
CA SER A 2 1.91 -11.65 -1.28
C SER A 2 1.24 -10.34 -1.66
N GLU A 3 -0.03 -10.18 -1.27
CA GLU A 3 -0.84 -9.01 -1.58
C GLU A 3 -0.93 -8.13 -0.34
N ILE A 4 -0.47 -6.88 -0.45
CA ILE A 4 -0.69 -5.88 0.58
C ILE A 4 -2.00 -5.17 0.26
N LYS A 5 -2.95 -5.25 1.18
CA LYS A 5 -4.32 -4.76 1.01
C LYS A 5 -4.57 -3.50 1.84
N ALA A 6 -5.58 -2.73 1.44
CA ALA A 6 -6.06 -1.61 2.22
C ALA A 6 -6.68 -2.13 3.53
N PRO A 7 -6.22 -1.68 4.72
CA PRO A 7 -6.78 -2.14 5.99
C PRO A 7 -8.22 -1.65 6.23
N MET A 8 -8.59 -0.55 5.57
CA MET A 8 -9.93 0.02 5.57
C MET A 8 -10.13 0.93 4.35
N ALA A 9 -11.36 1.37 4.13
CA ALA A 9 -11.67 2.33 3.07
C ALA A 9 -11.07 3.72 3.35
N GLY A 10 -10.61 4.39 2.30
CA GLY A 10 -10.10 5.76 2.39
C GLY A 10 -9.43 6.20 1.10
N LYS A 11 -8.56 7.21 1.18
CA LYS A 11 -7.95 7.84 0.00
C LYS A 11 -6.43 7.68 0.03
N ILE A 12 -5.84 7.24 -1.09
CA ILE A 12 -4.40 7.18 -1.23
C ILE A 12 -3.85 8.61 -1.30
N ILE A 13 -3.01 9.02 -0.36
CA ILE A 13 -2.40 10.35 -0.36
C ILE A 13 -0.91 10.32 -0.73
N GLU A 14 -0.25 9.18 -0.50
CA GLU A 14 1.14 8.98 -0.86
C GLU A 14 1.44 7.52 -1.18
N ILE A 15 2.32 7.30 -2.16
CA ILE A 15 2.88 5.99 -2.50
C ILE A 15 4.39 6.13 -2.29
N LYS A 16 4.94 5.38 -1.34
CA LYS A 16 6.35 5.49 -0.91
C LYS A 16 7.32 4.60 -1.69
N ILE A 17 6.77 3.68 -2.48
CA ILE A 17 7.54 2.66 -3.22
C ILE A 17 7.29 2.75 -4.73
N LYS A 18 8.14 2.07 -5.50
CA LYS A 18 7.96 1.86 -6.94
C LYS A 18 8.03 0.38 -7.28
N VAL A 19 7.47 0.02 -8.43
CA VAL A 19 7.64 -1.32 -8.98
C VAL A 19 9.13 -1.59 -9.17
N GLY A 20 9.59 -2.71 -8.62
CA GLY A 20 10.98 -3.13 -8.59
C GLY A 20 11.76 -2.78 -7.32
N ASP A 21 11.21 -1.98 -6.40
CA ASP A 21 11.86 -1.72 -5.11
C ASP A 21 11.86 -2.97 -4.21
N SER A 22 12.85 -3.05 -3.33
CA SER A 22 12.87 -4.04 -2.25
C SER A 22 12.25 -3.44 -0.99
N VAL A 23 11.31 -4.16 -0.39
CA VAL A 23 10.64 -3.79 0.86
C VAL A 23 10.90 -4.85 1.92
N LYS A 24 10.90 -4.45 3.18
CA LYS A 24 10.95 -5.35 4.34
C LYS A 24 9.61 -5.38 5.04
N GLU A 25 9.39 -6.47 5.79
CA GLU A 25 8.25 -6.53 6.72
C GLU A 25 8.28 -5.33 7.66
N GLY A 26 7.15 -4.61 7.74
CA GLY A 26 7.00 -3.38 8.51
C GLY A 26 7.34 -2.09 7.77
N ASP A 27 7.92 -2.14 6.55
CA ASP A 27 8.18 -0.92 5.77
C ASP A 27 6.87 -0.29 5.30
N GLU A 28 6.76 1.03 5.44
CA GLU A 28 5.60 1.78 4.96
C GLU A 28 5.62 1.89 3.44
N VAL A 29 4.61 1.32 2.78
CA VAL A 29 4.52 1.30 1.31
C VAL A 29 3.62 2.40 0.78
N ILE A 30 2.54 2.72 1.51
CA ILE A 30 1.49 3.66 1.09
C ILE A 30 1.01 4.42 2.32
N ILE A 31 0.63 5.69 2.16
CA ILE A 31 -0.12 6.45 3.16
C ILE A 31 -1.55 6.66 2.67
N LEU A 32 -2.51 6.34 3.54
CA LEU A 32 -3.93 6.36 3.27
C LEU A 32 -4.62 7.34 4.24
N GLU A 33 -5.48 8.21 3.73
CA GLU A 33 -6.28 9.12 4.55
C GLU A 33 -7.67 8.52 4.78
N ALA A 34 -8.04 8.34 6.04
CA ALA A 34 -9.38 7.94 6.45
C ALA A 34 -9.83 8.83 7.61
N MET A 35 -11.05 9.40 7.52
CA MET A 35 -11.63 10.25 8.58
C MET A 35 -10.69 11.40 9.06
N LYS A 36 -9.96 12.04 8.12
CA LYS A 36 -8.96 13.10 8.38
C LYS A 36 -7.72 12.65 9.18
N MET A 37 -7.50 11.35 9.32
CA MET A 37 -6.27 10.77 9.84
C MET A 37 -5.48 10.11 8.71
N GLU A 38 -4.16 10.23 8.78
CA GLU A 38 -3.22 9.55 7.89
C GLU A 38 -2.83 8.21 8.53
N LEU A 39 -2.93 7.14 7.75
CA LEU A 39 -2.61 5.79 8.18
C LEU A 39 -1.59 5.18 7.23
N PRO A 40 -0.41 4.79 7.74
CA PRO A 40 0.55 4.05 6.95
C PRO A 40 0.06 2.62 6.72
N VAL A 41 0.13 2.18 5.47
CA VAL A 41 0.02 0.78 5.09
C VAL A 41 1.44 0.24 5.04
N VAL A 42 1.69 -0.81 5.81
CA VAL A 42 3.00 -1.46 5.92
C VAL A 42 3.04 -2.76 5.10
N ALA A 43 4.23 -3.14 4.66
CA ALA A 43 4.43 -4.43 4.03
C ALA A 43 4.34 -5.56 5.07
N GLU A 44 3.51 -6.56 4.79
CA GLU A 44 3.34 -7.75 5.64
C GLU A 44 4.45 -8.80 5.44
N VAL A 45 5.25 -8.65 4.38
CA VAL A 45 6.38 -9.54 4.07
C VAL A 45 7.54 -8.75 3.50
N SER A 46 8.74 -9.30 3.63
CA SER A 46 9.91 -8.81 2.90
C SER A 46 9.94 -9.39 1.49
N GLY A 47 10.29 -8.59 0.49
CA GLY A 47 10.36 -9.04 -0.90
C GLY A 47 10.53 -7.90 -1.89
N LYS A 48 10.25 -8.16 -3.16
CA LYS A 48 10.35 -7.15 -4.23
C LYS A 48 8.96 -6.73 -4.70
N VAL A 49 8.75 -5.43 -4.88
CA VAL A 49 7.49 -4.89 -5.38
C VAL A 49 7.31 -5.32 -6.84
N SER A 50 6.30 -6.13 -7.09
CA SER A 50 5.96 -6.64 -8.42
C SER A 50 4.94 -5.74 -9.12
N ALA A 51 3.96 -5.22 -8.37
CA ALA A 51 2.92 -4.34 -8.91
C ALA A 51 2.40 -3.34 -7.87
N ILE A 52 1.93 -2.17 -8.35
CA ILE A 52 1.20 -1.17 -7.56
C ILE A 52 -0.12 -0.92 -8.28
N ASN A 53 -1.24 -1.25 -7.64
CA ASN A 53 -2.58 -1.26 -8.21
C ASN A 53 -3.42 -0.05 -7.77
N CYS A 54 -2.76 1.02 -7.33
CA CYS A 54 -3.42 2.23 -6.85
C CYS A 54 -2.69 3.50 -7.30
N ASN A 55 -3.41 4.61 -7.32
CA ASN A 55 -2.87 5.92 -7.71
C ASN A 55 -3.03 6.93 -6.58
N LYS A 56 -2.11 7.89 -6.49
CA LYS A 56 -2.27 9.03 -5.58
C LYS A 56 -3.57 9.79 -5.91
N GLY A 57 -4.37 10.04 -4.89
CA GLY A 57 -5.69 10.66 -4.99
C GLY A 57 -6.85 9.68 -5.18
N GLN A 58 -6.59 8.40 -5.43
CA GLN A 58 -7.62 7.37 -5.63
C GLN A 58 -8.30 7.01 -4.30
N GLY A 59 -9.63 6.91 -4.30
CA GLY A 59 -10.39 6.28 -3.22
C GLY A 59 -10.35 4.77 -3.35
N VAL A 60 -10.15 4.06 -2.25
CA VAL A 60 -10.10 2.60 -2.18
C VAL A 60 -11.03 2.09 -1.07
N GLU A 61 -11.54 0.88 -1.24
CA GLU A 61 -12.33 0.19 -0.22
C GLU A 61 -11.41 -0.67 0.66
N GLY A 62 -11.90 -1.09 1.83
CA GLY A 62 -11.19 -2.08 2.64
C GLY A 62 -10.93 -3.36 1.86
N GLU A 63 -9.83 -4.03 2.16
CA GLU A 63 -9.37 -5.26 1.50
C GLU A 63 -8.97 -5.10 0.02
N SER A 64 -9.05 -3.91 -0.56
CA SER A 64 -8.55 -3.62 -1.92
C SER A 64 -7.06 -3.92 -2.01
N VAL A 65 -6.65 -4.69 -3.02
CA VAL A 65 -5.23 -4.98 -3.27
C VAL A 65 -4.53 -3.71 -3.74
N LEU A 66 -3.54 -3.24 -2.98
CA LEU A 66 -2.80 -2.03 -3.29
C LEU A 66 -1.44 -2.34 -3.92
N VAL A 67 -0.73 -3.33 -3.39
CA VAL A 67 0.63 -3.68 -3.81
C VAL A 67 0.77 -5.20 -3.84
N VAL A 68 1.51 -5.71 -4.82
CA VAL A 68 1.90 -7.12 -4.88
C VAL A 68 3.41 -7.21 -4.68
N VAL A 69 3.83 -8.08 -3.76
CA VAL A 69 5.23 -8.35 -3.43
C VAL A 69 5.56 -9.80 -3.79
N GLU A 70 6.71 -10.05 -4.41
CA GLU A 70 7.23 -11.38 -4.73
C GLU A 70 8.44 -11.77 -3.87
#